data_AF-A0A815KIE4-F1
#
_entry.id   AF-A0A815KIE4-F1
#
_cell.length_a   1.000
_cell.length_b   1.000
_cell.length_c   1.000
_cell.angle_alpha   90.00
_cell.angle_beta   90.00
_cell.angle_gamma   90.00
#
_symmetry.space_group_name_H-M   'P 1'
#
loop_
_entity.id
_entity.type
_entity.pdbx_description
1 polymer ?
#
loop_
_entity_poly.entity_id
_entity_poly.type
_entity_poly.pdbx_seq_one_letter_code
_entity_poly.pdbx_strand_id
1 'polypeptide(L)'
;MNFYYFIVFFLHIQLCLSSGKFEIELERLINRKGLNINGTCCSGPDRFFTCIQPCKTFIRFCLRNQNPNLDNINRPLILNNQECTYGFDETPILGGNNIDFTRLPKQVNLIVLPFKFSWMGDFVLHIDIFNDKTYDGQPYPGSVRELIMSTTIRSIIYPNSSWHHSQTIDSSLTSHEFSFRYRVSCSTNFYGSQCSRFCSPLSIHSRCDTQTGDIICQQGWTGIDCNKAICRQDCQHGHCLNQPGQCICHHGWTGINCEIPIKHLIKNSNENINCKNGGKYLESKCQCPLDFQGLLCEERICLNGGLSSLEKCICPPGYQGKQCEIELKCPICRNNGRCEDNKCICSKEFIGQYCEIDIRLIQKKEQKIFTFEFIIILLFIIIFLIILIIITYLFYKYYNQRQKQIKQIKEITLEKIWTIESSSTNIFKESNDKLLDKKDINLKLKQIDIQASLV
;
A
#
# COMPACT_ATOMS: atom_id res chain seq x y z
N MET A 1 14.34 -17.22 20.32
CA MET A 1 14.55 -15.84 19.85
C MET A 1 14.01 -15.52 18.45
N ASN A 2 13.57 -16.48 17.63
CA ASN A 2 13.17 -16.17 16.23
C ASN A 2 11.70 -15.77 16.01
N PHE A 3 10.79 -16.02 16.95
CA PHE A 3 9.36 -15.70 16.77
C PHE A 3 9.04 -14.21 17.00
N TYR A 4 9.77 -13.56 17.92
CA TYR A 4 9.63 -12.13 18.22
C TYR A 4 10.10 -11.26 17.04
N TYR A 5 11.21 -11.62 16.39
CA TYR A 5 11.65 -10.94 15.17
C TYR A 5 10.69 -11.15 13.99
N PHE A 6 10.05 -12.32 13.88
CA PHE A 6 9.05 -12.57 12.84
C PHE A 6 7.78 -11.72 13.06
N ILE A 7 7.32 -11.58 14.31
CA ILE A 7 6.18 -10.74 14.68
C ILE A 7 6.52 -9.24 14.52
N VAL A 8 7.73 -8.80 14.88
CA VAL A 8 8.18 -7.41 14.66
C VAL A 8 8.36 -7.11 13.17
N PHE A 9 8.78 -8.09 12.35
CA PHE A 9 8.85 -7.95 10.89
C PHE A 9 7.46 -7.80 10.26
N PHE A 10 6.44 -8.51 10.76
CA PHE A 10 5.04 -8.33 10.34
C PHE A 10 4.39 -7.04 10.88
N LEU A 11 4.78 -6.57 12.07
CA LEU A 11 4.36 -5.28 12.65
C LEU A 11 5.01 -4.05 11.97
N HIS A 12 5.96 -4.25 11.06
CA HIS A 12 6.55 -3.20 10.23
C HIS A 12 6.17 -3.30 8.75
N ILE A 13 5.24 -4.19 8.37
CA ILE A 13 4.57 -4.09 7.07
C ILE A 13 3.55 -2.96 7.18
N GLN A 14 4.04 -1.72 7.17
CA GLN A 14 3.25 -0.63 6.64
C GLN A 14 2.93 -1.04 5.21
N LEU A 15 1.70 -1.51 4.97
CA LEU A 15 1.17 -1.67 3.63
C LEU A 15 1.29 -0.29 2.98
N CYS A 16 2.34 -0.07 2.19
CA CYS A 16 2.44 1.05 1.28
C CYS A 16 1.32 0.86 0.26
N LEU A 17 0.14 1.36 0.62
CA LEU A 17 -0.99 1.44 -0.28
C LEU A 17 -0.64 2.53 -1.27
N SER A 18 -0.47 2.13 -2.53
CA SER A 18 -0.32 3.05 -3.65
C SER A 18 -1.45 2.79 -4.62
N SER A 19 -1.99 3.83 -5.25
CA SER A 19 -3.07 3.66 -6.21
C SER A 19 -3.12 4.80 -7.20
N GLY A 20 -3.16 4.45 -8.48
CA GLY A 20 -3.27 5.40 -9.57
C GLY A 20 -3.75 4.74 -10.85
N LYS A 21 -3.70 5.51 -11.93
CA LYS A 21 -4.08 5.07 -13.26
C LYS A 21 -3.16 5.69 -14.31
N PHE A 22 -2.80 4.88 -15.29
CA PHE A 22 -2.21 5.33 -16.55
C PHE A 22 -3.36 5.46 -17.55
N GLU A 23 -3.53 6.64 -18.11
CA GLU A 23 -4.64 7.00 -19.00
C GLU A 23 -4.11 7.25 -20.40
N ILE A 24 -4.75 6.67 -21.41
CA ILE A 24 -4.43 6.85 -22.83
C ILE A 24 -5.71 7.32 -23.53
N GLU A 25 -5.65 8.48 -24.16
CA GLU A 25 -6.75 9.01 -24.95
C GLU A 25 -6.37 8.99 -26.43
N LEU A 26 -7.13 8.23 -27.20
CA LEU A 26 -6.97 8.05 -28.63
C LEU A 26 -7.47 9.30 -29.36
N GLU A 27 -6.71 9.76 -30.35
CA GLU A 27 -7.06 10.96 -31.11
C GLU A 27 -7.35 10.61 -32.57
N ARG A 28 -6.43 9.93 -33.25
CA ARG A 28 -6.58 9.60 -34.67
C ARG A 28 -5.87 8.32 -35.07
N LEU A 29 -6.48 7.56 -35.97
CA LEU A 29 -5.86 6.48 -36.74
C LEU A 29 -6.14 6.66 -38.23
N ILE A 30 -5.13 6.50 -39.07
CA ILE A 30 -5.22 6.60 -40.52
C ILE A 30 -4.59 5.36 -41.16
N ASN A 31 -5.39 4.60 -41.90
CA ASN A 31 -4.98 3.53 -42.79
C ASN A 31 -5.66 3.72 -44.15
N ARG A 32 -5.30 4.77 -44.88
CA ARG A 32 -6.02 5.20 -46.11
C ARG A 32 -6.20 4.07 -47.11
N LYS A 33 -5.21 3.18 -47.22
CA LYS A 33 -5.19 2.09 -48.21
C LYS A 33 -5.84 0.80 -47.70
N GLY A 34 -6.19 0.68 -46.42
CA GLY A 34 -6.76 -0.55 -45.85
C GLY A 34 -5.78 -1.73 -45.84
N LEU A 35 -4.49 -1.44 -45.62
CA LEU A 35 -3.40 -2.41 -45.69
C LEU A 35 -2.95 -2.85 -44.29
N ASN A 36 -2.50 -4.10 -44.21
CA ASN A 36 -1.69 -4.62 -43.11
C ASN A 36 -0.24 -4.11 -43.21
N ILE A 37 0.56 -4.37 -42.18
CA ILE A 37 1.99 -4.01 -42.14
C ILE A 37 2.79 -4.65 -43.29
N ASN A 38 2.36 -5.83 -43.76
CA ASN A 38 2.99 -6.54 -44.87
C ASN A 38 2.56 -6.03 -46.26
N GLY A 39 1.73 -4.98 -46.34
CA GLY A 39 1.22 -4.42 -47.58
C GLY A 39 0.07 -5.20 -48.25
N THR A 40 -0.48 -6.22 -47.58
CA THR A 40 -1.67 -6.95 -48.04
C THR A 40 -2.95 -6.26 -47.57
N CYS A 41 -4.05 -6.40 -48.31
CA CYS A 41 -5.36 -5.89 -47.88
C CYS A 41 -5.89 -6.65 -46.66
N CYS A 42 -6.50 -5.91 -45.73
CA CYS A 42 -7.15 -6.46 -44.53
C CYS A 42 -8.18 -7.56 -44.85
N SER A 43 -8.88 -7.43 -45.98
CA SER A 43 -9.97 -8.33 -46.39
C SER A 43 -9.57 -9.51 -47.27
N GLY A 44 -8.27 -9.70 -47.55
CA GLY A 44 -7.79 -10.78 -48.44
C GLY A 44 -7.37 -10.29 -49.84
N PRO A 45 -7.30 -11.18 -50.85
CA PRO A 45 -6.61 -10.91 -52.10
C PRO A 45 -7.24 -9.77 -52.90
N ASP A 46 -6.35 -8.97 -53.48
CA ASP A 46 -6.62 -7.75 -54.20
C ASP A 46 -7.35 -8.02 -55.53
N ARG A 47 -8.36 -7.22 -55.85
CA ARG A 47 -8.84 -7.07 -57.23
C ARG A 47 -8.61 -5.61 -57.60
N PHE A 48 -7.71 -5.39 -58.55
CA PHE A 48 -7.41 -4.08 -59.16
C PHE A 48 -6.60 -3.09 -58.29
N PHE A 49 -5.68 -3.56 -57.45
CA PHE A 49 -4.75 -2.72 -56.68
C PHE A 49 -5.42 -1.85 -55.60
N THR A 50 -6.63 -2.23 -55.17
CA THR A 50 -7.44 -1.46 -54.19
C THR A 50 -8.18 -2.39 -53.24
N CYS A 51 -8.06 -2.15 -51.94
CA CYS A 51 -8.75 -2.92 -50.91
C CYS A 51 -10.24 -2.59 -50.88
N ILE A 52 -11.09 -3.62 -51.02
CA ILE A 52 -12.54 -3.45 -51.19
C ILE A 52 -13.25 -3.26 -49.85
N GLN A 53 -12.91 -4.06 -48.84
CA GLN A 53 -13.57 -4.00 -47.54
C GLN A 53 -12.68 -3.31 -46.50
N PRO A 54 -13.27 -2.56 -45.56
CA PRO A 54 -12.51 -1.92 -44.50
C PRO A 54 -11.94 -2.94 -43.52
N CYS A 55 -10.84 -2.57 -42.85
CA CYS A 55 -10.26 -3.34 -41.77
C CYS A 55 -11.21 -3.44 -40.57
N LYS A 56 -11.21 -4.58 -39.89
CA LYS A 56 -11.86 -4.78 -38.59
C LYS A 56 -10.85 -4.42 -37.50
N THR A 57 -10.63 -3.12 -37.33
CA THR A 57 -9.54 -2.59 -36.52
C THR A 57 -9.83 -2.66 -35.02
N PHE A 58 -8.87 -3.15 -34.23
CA PHE A 58 -8.84 -3.02 -32.78
C PHE A 58 -7.39 -2.76 -32.32
N ILE A 59 -7.23 -2.28 -31.08
CA ILE A 59 -5.93 -1.84 -30.56
C ILE A 59 -5.64 -2.58 -29.25
N ARG A 60 -4.40 -3.03 -29.10
CA ARG A 60 -3.86 -3.64 -27.89
C ARG A 60 -2.81 -2.72 -27.27
N PHE A 61 -2.88 -2.57 -25.96
CA PHE A 61 -1.96 -1.77 -25.15
C PHE A 61 -1.23 -2.67 -24.18
N CYS A 62 0.09 -2.54 -24.09
CA CYS A 62 0.93 -3.25 -23.13
C CYS A 62 1.84 -2.25 -22.44
N LEU A 63 1.66 -2.09 -21.13
CA LEU A 63 2.44 -1.18 -20.29
C LEU A 63 3.35 -1.98 -19.38
N ARG A 64 4.61 -1.56 -19.30
CA ARG A 64 5.61 -2.18 -18.43
C ARG A 64 6.68 -1.19 -17.98
N ASN A 65 7.48 -1.60 -17.01
CA ASN A 65 8.71 -0.92 -16.62
C ASN A 65 9.81 -1.03 -17.70
N GLN A 66 10.77 -0.12 -17.69
CA GLN A 66 11.97 -0.26 -18.51
C GLN A 66 12.84 -1.40 -17.97
N ASN A 67 13.38 -2.23 -18.86
CA ASN A 67 14.28 -3.32 -18.50
C ASN A 67 15.41 -3.40 -19.53
N PRO A 68 16.64 -2.96 -19.17
CA PRO A 68 17.74 -2.86 -20.13
C PRO A 68 18.15 -4.21 -20.76
N ASN A 69 17.89 -5.34 -20.10
CA ASN A 69 18.16 -6.67 -20.68
C ASN A 69 17.14 -7.06 -21.74
N LEU A 70 15.88 -6.65 -21.59
CA LEU A 70 14.80 -6.94 -22.55
C LEU A 70 14.74 -5.89 -23.68
N ASP A 71 15.22 -4.68 -23.42
CA ASP A 71 15.13 -3.54 -24.33
C ASP A 71 16.25 -3.50 -25.39
N ASN A 72 17.33 -4.26 -25.19
CA ASN A 72 18.47 -4.37 -26.11
C ASN A 72 18.41 -5.55 -27.09
N ILE A 73 17.38 -6.40 -26.98
CA ILE A 73 17.21 -7.56 -27.87
C ILE A 73 16.23 -7.15 -28.97
N ASN A 74 16.54 -7.47 -30.24
CA ASN A 74 15.59 -7.45 -31.37
C ASN A 74 14.46 -8.46 -31.10
N ARG A 75 13.55 -8.08 -30.21
CA ARG A 75 12.44 -8.89 -29.74
C ARG A 75 11.32 -8.93 -30.79
N PRO A 76 10.46 -9.97 -30.76
CA PRO A 76 9.34 -10.07 -31.68
C PRO A 76 8.45 -8.83 -31.56
N LEU A 77 7.92 -8.38 -32.70
CA LEU A 77 7.04 -7.22 -32.87
C LEU A 77 5.77 -7.25 -32.00
N ILE A 78 5.47 -8.37 -31.34
CA ILE A 78 4.28 -8.56 -30.50
C ILE A 78 4.73 -9.14 -29.17
N LEU A 79 4.62 -8.35 -28.09
CA LEU A 79 4.90 -8.81 -26.72
C LEU A 79 3.81 -9.77 -26.22
N ASN A 80 4.16 -10.73 -25.36
CA ASN A 80 3.17 -11.59 -24.68
C ASN A 80 2.53 -10.85 -23.48
N ASN A 81 1.29 -11.19 -23.10
CA ASN A 81 0.58 -10.54 -21.99
C ASN A 81 1.34 -10.61 -20.65
N GLN A 82 2.14 -11.67 -20.45
CA GLN A 82 2.95 -11.87 -19.25
C GLN A 82 4.08 -10.83 -19.09
N GLU A 83 4.38 -10.06 -20.13
CA GLU A 83 5.48 -9.10 -20.17
C GLU A 83 5.03 -7.67 -19.88
N CYS A 84 3.71 -7.45 -19.81
CA CYS A 84 3.08 -6.16 -19.50
C CYS A 84 3.00 -5.98 -17.99
N THR A 85 4.14 -5.71 -17.34
CA THR A 85 4.27 -5.70 -15.87
C THR A 85 3.39 -4.66 -15.16
N TYR A 86 3.02 -3.58 -15.84
CA TYR A 86 2.10 -2.55 -15.32
C TYR A 86 0.65 -2.76 -15.77
N GLY A 87 0.40 -3.75 -16.64
CA GLY A 87 -0.91 -4.10 -17.14
C GLY A 87 -1.04 -3.99 -18.67
N PHE A 88 -2.11 -4.56 -19.19
CA PHE A 88 -2.47 -4.51 -20.60
C PHE A 88 -3.98 -4.35 -20.74
N ASP A 89 -4.42 -3.87 -21.90
CA ASP A 89 -5.84 -3.78 -22.25
C ASP A 89 -6.01 -3.88 -23.78
N GLU A 90 -7.23 -4.18 -24.23
CA GLU A 90 -7.60 -4.23 -25.65
C GLU A 90 -8.91 -3.49 -25.88
N THR A 91 -8.98 -2.72 -26.97
CA THR A 91 -10.28 -2.16 -27.40
C THR A 91 -11.18 -3.25 -27.97
N PRO A 92 -12.51 -3.05 -27.97
CA PRO A 92 -13.37 -3.78 -28.90
C PRO A 92 -12.97 -3.50 -30.36
N ILE A 93 -13.57 -4.22 -31.31
CA ILE A 93 -13.46 -3.84 -32.72
C ILE A 93 -14.10 -2.46 -32.90
N LEU A 94 -13.25 -1.51 -33.27
CA LEU A 94 -13.61 -0.13 -33.57
C LEU A 94 -14.12 0.00 -35.01
N GLY A 95 -13.60 -0.87 -35.89
CA GLY A 95 -13.93 -0.92 -37.31
C GLY A 95 -13.34 0.24 -38.12
N GLY A 96 -13.19 0.03 -39.43
CA GLY A 96 -12.79 1.06 -40.36
C GLY A 96 -11.27 1.17 -40.59
N ASN A 97 -10.94 1.89 -41.65
CA ASN A 97 -9.59 2.18 -42.09
C ASN A 97 -9.04 3.45 -41.43
N ASN A 98 -9.87 4.49 -41.34
CA ASN A 98 -9.52 5.77 -40.73
C ASN A 98 -10.51 6.05 -39.62
N ILE A 99 -10.00 6.34 -38.42
CA ILE A 99 -10.81 6.51 -37.22
C ILE A 99 -10.45 7.86 -36.60
N ASP A 100 -11.45 8.74 -36.48
CA ASP A 100 -11.36 9.97 -35.70
C ASP A 100 -11.97 9.73 -34.33
N PHE A 101 -11.12 9.45 -33.34
CA PHE A 101 -11.56 9.09 -31.99
C PHE A 101 -12.13 10.27 -31.21
N THR A 102 -11.85 11.51 -31.65
CA THR A 102 -12.39 12.72 -31.01
C THR A 102 -13.90 12.84 -31.15
N ARG A 103 -14.48 12.14 -32.13
CA ARG A 103 -15.93 12.09 -32.38
C ARG A 103 -16.62 10.91 -31.71
N LEU A 104 -15.86 10.02 -31.08
CA LEU A 104 -16.40 8.83 -30.42
C LEU A 104 -16.70 9.10 -28.93
N PRO A 105 -17.62 8.32 -28.32
CA PRO A 105 -17.87 8.40 -26.88
C PRO A 105 -16.62 8.14 -26.04
N LYS A 106 -16.56 8.77 -24.86
CA LYS A 106 -15.40 8.63 -23.95
C LYS A 106 -15.09 7.19 -23.54
N GLN A 107 -16.09 6.32 -23.52
CA GLN A 107 -15.92 4.90 -23.18
C GLN A 107 -15.07 4.12 -24.19
N VAL A 108 -14.89 4.64 -25.41
CA VAL A 108 -14.17 3.95 -26.49
C VAL A 108 -12.79 4.58 -26.74
N ASN A 109 -12.66 5.90 -26.57
CA ASN A 109 -11.40 6.60 -26.84
C ASN A 109 -10.51 6.80 -25.61
N LEU A 110 -10.96 6.49 -24.39
CA LEU A 110 -10.15 6.57 -23.16
C LEU A 110 -9.89 5.18 -22.59
N ILE A 111 -8.62 4.77 -22.62
CA ILE A 111 -8.13 3.51 -22.06
C ILE A 111 -7.49 3.80 -20.70
N VAL A 112 -7.82 2.99 -19.70
CA VAL A 112 -7.39 3.21 -18.32
C VAL A 112 -6.76 1.94 -17.78
N LEU A 113 -5.46 1.99 -17.52
CA LEU A 113 -4.71 0.91 -16.86
C LEU A 113 -4.52 1.27 -15.38
N PRO A 114 -5.35 0.72 -14.47
CA PRO A 114 -5.22 1.00 -13.05
C PRO A 114 -4.01 0.26 -12.46
N PHE A 115 -3.33 0.89 -11.49
CA PHE A 115 -2.24 0.26 -10.76
C PHE A 115 -2.42 0.38 -9.24
N LYS A 116 -1.84 -0.59 -8.52
CA LYS A 116 -1.85 -0.67 -7.04
C LYS A 116 -0.44 -0.69 -6.42
N PHE A 117 0.55 -0.26 -7.20
CA PHE A 117 1.95 -0.16 -6.81
C PHE A 117 2.43 1.30 -6.84
N SER A 118 3.57 1.59 -6.21
CA SER A 118 4.17 2.92 -6.27
C SER A 118 4.67 3.21 -7.69
N TRP A 119 4.20 4.32 -8.27
CA TRP A 119 4.58 4.68 -9.63
C TRP A 119 6.07 5.03 -9.71
N MET A 120 6.83 4.29 -10.51
CA MET A 120 8.29 4.42 -10.59
C MET A 120 8.75 5.59 -11.46
N GLY A 121 7.88 6.11 -12.33
CA GLY A 121 8.17 7.22 -13.23
C GLY A 121 8.43 6.75 -14.66
N ASP A 122 9.37 5.83 -14.84
CA ASP A 122 9.76 5.27 -16.13
C ASP A 122 8.78 4.20 -16.62
N PHE A 123 8.55 4.18 -17.92
CA PHE A 123 7.71 3.17 -18.55
C PHE A 123 8.10 2.90 -20.01
N VAL A 124 7.61 1.76 -20.49
CA VAL A 124 7.51 1.39 -21.90
C VAL A 124 6.05 1.09 -22.20
N LEU A 125 5.48 1.83 -23.15
CA LEU A 125 4.13 1.60 -23.67
C LEU A 125 4.25 1.07 -25.09
N HIS A 126 3.79 -0.16 -25.29
CA HIS A 126 3.70 -0.79 -26.60
C HIS A 126 2.24 -0.80 -27.05
N ILE A 127 1.99 -0.37 -28.28
CA ILE A 127 0.66 -0.27 -28.85
C ILE A 127 0.65 -0.99 -30.20
N ASP A 128 -0.17 -2.02 -30.29
CA ASP A 128 -0.33 -2.82 -31.50
C ASP A 128 -1.72 -2.60 -32.07
N ILE A 129 -1.80 -2.28 -33.36
CA ILE A 129 -3.04 -2.07 -34.08
C ILE A 129 -3.24 -3.24 -35.02
N PHE A 130 -4.35 -3.96 -34.84
CA PHE A 130 -4.62 -5.22 -35.53
C PHE A 130 -5.87 -5.15 -36.38
N ASN A 131 -5.88 -5.96 -37.44
CA ASN A 131 -7.07 -6.34 -38.20
C ASN A 131 -7.54 -7.73 -37.73
N ASP A 132 -8.81 -7.83 -37.35
CA ASP A 132 -9.46 -9.09 -37.00
C ASP A 132 -9.99 -9.84 -38.26
N LYS A 133 -9.63 -11.12 -38.42
CA LYS A 133 -10.04 -11.96 -39.58
C LYS A 133 -11.22 -12.90 -39.32
N THR A 134 -11.91 -12.78 -38.20
CA THR A 134 -13.07 -13.64 -37.89
C THR A 134 -14.21 -13.52 -38.91
N TYR A 135 -14.77 -14.68 -39.29
CA TYR A 135 -15.80 -14.81 -40.33
C TYR A 135 -17.20 -14.35 -39.89
N ASP A 136 -17.48 -14.30 -38.59
CA ASP A 136 -18.78 -13.93 -38.00
C ASP A 136 -18.86 -12.45 -37.57
N GLY A 137 -17.75 -11.71 -37.65
CA GLY A 137 -17.71 -10.29 -37.28
C GLY A 137 -17.87 -10.01 -35.78
N GLN A 138 -17.77 -11.04 -34.94
CA GLN A 138 -17.80 -10.91 -33.47
C GLN A 138 -16.39 -11.15 -32.93
N PRO A 139 -15.74 -10.17 -32.29
CA PRO A 139 -14.41 -10.37 -31.72
C PRO A 139 -14.49 -11.28 -30.50
N TYR A 140 -13.81 -12.42 -30.54
CA TYR A 140 -13.55 -13.24 -29.36
C TYR A 140 -12.05 -13.36 -29.07
N PRO A 141 -11.65 -13.52 -27.79
CA PRO A 141 -10.24 -13.75 -27.43
C PRO A 141 -9.66 -14.96 -28.16
N GLY A 142 -8.53 -14.78 -28.87
CA GLY A 142 -7.85 -15.85 -29.64
C GLY A 142 -8.13 -15.86 -31.16
N SER A 143 -8.86 -14.87 -31.67
CA SER A 143 -9.10 -14.68 -33.11
C SER A 143 -7.80 -14.54 -33.92
N VAL A 144 -7.83 -14.93 -35.21
CA VAL A 144 -6.69 -14.73 -36.11
C VAL A 144 -6.54 -13.23 -36.38
N ARG A 145 -5.38 -12.67 -35.99
CA ARG A 145 -5.10 -11.23 -35.99
C ARG A 145 -3.93 -10.95 -36.91
N GLU A 146 -4.06 -9.93 -37.77
CA GLU A 146 -2.97 -9.43 -38.61
C GLU A 146 -2.57 -8.03 -38.19
N LEU A 147 -1.27 -7.78 -38.09
CA LEU A 147 -0.75 -6.49 -37.65
C LEU A 147 -0.94 -5.45 -38.76
N ILE A 148 -1.54 -4.31 -38.42
CA ILE A 148 -1.63 -3.12 -39.28
C ILE A 148 -0.40 -2.26 -39.05
N MET A 149 -0.13 -1.91 -37.80
CA MET A 149 1.06 -1.18 -37.37
C MET A 149 1.34 -1.42 -35.89
N SER A 150 2.57 -1.16 -35.46
CA SER A 150 2.97 -1.18 -34.05
C SER A 150 3.78 0.06 -33.72
N THR A 151 3.62 0.59 -32.51
CA THR A 151 4.42 1.70 -31.99
C THR A 151 4.83 1.48 -30.54
N THR A 152 5.96 2.05 -30.16
CA THR A 152 6.51 1.94 -28.80
C THR A 152 6.96 3.29 -28.29
N ILE A 153 6.51 3.66 -27.10
CA ILE A 153 6.95 4.85 -26.38
C ILE A 153 7.78 4.45 -25.17
N ARG A 154 8.88 5.15 -24.97
CA ARG A 154 9.76 5.05 -23.79
C ARG A 154 9.89 6.45 -23.21
N SER A 155 9.49 6.62 -21.96
CA SER A 155 9.55 7.93 -21.31
C SER A 155 9.57 7.80 -19.79
N ILE A 156 9.73 8.94 -19.13
CA ILE A 156 9.57 9.15 -17.69
C ILE A 156 8.49 10.20 -17.51
N ILE A 157 7.44 9.86 -16.76
CA ILE A 157 6.37 10.80 -16.42
C ILE A 157 6.02 10.68 -14.94
N TYR A 158 5.57 11.78 -14.35
CA TYR A 158 5.07 11.79 -12.97
C TYR A 158 3.58 12.12 -12.95
N PRO A 159 2.83 11.63 -11.95
CA PRO A 159 1.41 11.91 -11.82
C PRO A 159 1.12 13.41 -11.88
N ASN A 160 0.34 13.84 -12.86
CA ASN A 160 -0.06 15.23 -13.04
C ASN A 160 -1.34 15.32 -13.89
N SER A 161 -1.93 16.50 -13.97
CA SER A 161 -3.17 16.71 -14.73
C SER A 161 -2.98 16.90 -16.24
N SER A 162 -1.74 17.14 -16.68
CA SER A 162 -1.37 17.49 -18.06
C SER A 162 -1.25 16.26 -18.94
N TRP A 163 -1.62 16.42 -20.21
CA TRP A 163 -1.54 15.37 -21.22
C TRP A 163 -0.26 15.49 -22.04
N HIS A 164 0.40 14.36 -22.29
CA HIS A 164 1.54 14.26 -23.20
C HIS A 164 1.07 13.71 -24.55
N HIS A 165 1.34 14.42 -25.64
CA HIS A 165 0.94 14.02 -26.99
C HIS A 165 2.02 13.13 -27.64
N SER A 166 1.59 12.16 -28.44
CA SER A 166 2.45 11.36 -29.29
C SER A 166 1.78 11.02 -30.62
N GLN A 167 2.62 10.96 -31.66
CA GLN A 167 2.22 10.62 -33.01
C GLN A 167 3.26 9.69 -33.62
N THR A 168 2.82 8.65 -34.30
CA THR A 168 3.65 7.74 -35.09
C THR A 168 3.17 7.75 -36.53
N ILE A 169 4.09 7.95 -37.46
CA ILE A 169 3.83 7.91 -38.90
C ILE A 169 4.74 6.84 -39.49
N ASP A 170 4.15 5.82 -40.11
CA ASP A 170 4.90 4.84 -40.88
C ASP A 170 5.25 5.43 -42.25
N SER A 171 6.54 5.62 -42.52
CA SER A 171 7.06 6.14 -43.79
C SER A 171 7.20 5.07 -44.87
N SER A 172 6.78 3.82 -44.59
CA SER A 172 6.74 2.74 -45.57
C SER A 172 5.65 2.95 -46.64
N LEU A 173 5.53 2.00 -47.57
CA LEU A 173 4.51 1.99 -48.63
C LEU A 173 3.07 2.07 -48.11
N THR A 174 2.81 1.71 -46.85
CA THR A 174 1.48 1.68 -46.23
C THR A 174 0.98 3.06 -45.80
N SER A 175 1.87 3.99 -45.43
CA SER A 175 1.56 5.36 -44.98
C SER A 175 0.55 5.43 -43.82
N HIS A 176 0.71 4.56 -42.81
CA HIS A 176 -0.14 4.56 -41.60
C HIS A 176 0.20 5.72 -40.67
N GLU A 177 -0.80 6.30 -40.00
CA GLU A 177 -0.60 7.33 -38.97
C GLU A 177 -1.46 7.01 -37.74
N PHE A 178 -0.88 7.16 -36.55
CA PHE A 178 -1.57 7.00 -35.28
C PHE A 178 -1.17 8.09 -34.30
N SER A 179 -2.15 8.77 -33.70
CA SER A 179 -1.93 9.80 -32.69
C SER A 179 -2.79 9.58 -31.45
N PHE A 180 -2.20 9.87 -30.30
CA PHE A 180 -2.83 9.72 -29.00
C PHE A 180 -2.14 10.62 -27.97
N ARG A 181 -2.79 10.79 -26.82
CA ARG A 181 -2.20 11.44 -25.66
C ARG A 181 -2.28 10.56 -24.43
N TYR A 182 -1.34 10.71 -23.51
CA TYR A 182 -1.27 9.90 -22.30
C TYR A 182 -0.92 10.73 -21.07
N ARG A 183 -1.30 10.24 -19.90
CA ARG A 183 -0.91 10.80 -18.60
C ARG A 183 -0.99 9.75 -17.50
N VAL A 184 -0.41 10.09 -16.35
CA VAL A 184 -0.58 9.33 -15.11
C VAL A 184 -1.29 10.23 -14.11
N SER A 185 -2.25 9.67 -13.38
CA SER A 185 -2.93 10.37 -12.31
C SER A 185 -3.15 9.45 -11.11
N CYS A 186 -3.09 10.03 -9.91
CA CYS A 186 -3.36 9.27 -8.69
C CYS A 186 -4.86 9.02 -8.53
N SER A 187 -5.18 7.90 -7.86
CA SER A 187 -6.56 7.61 -7.47
C SER A 187 -7.04 8.61 -6.42
N THR A 188 -8.35 8.66 -6.19
CA THR A 188 -8.94 9.50 -5.13
C THR A 188 -8.23 9.28 -3.79
N ASN A 189 -7.88 10.37 -3.12
CA ASN A 189 -7.15 10.41 -1.85
C ASN A 189 -5.68 9.93 -1.91
N PHE A 190 -5.13 9.64 -3.09
CA PHE A 190 -3.70 9.36 -3.26
C PHE A 190 -2.99 10.53 -3.92
N TYR A 191 -1.78 10.82 -3.44
CA TYR A 191 -0.97 11.96 -3.83
C TYR A 191 0.52 11.58 -3.84
N GLY A 192 1.36 12.55 -4.19
CA GLY A 192 2.80 12.35 -4.36
C GLY A 192 3.18 11.88 -5.76
N SER A 193 4.45 12.03 -6.10
CA SER A 193 5.02 11.62 -7.38
C SER A 193 4.93 10.12 -7.67
N GLN A 194 4.63 9.31 -6.64
CA GLN A 194 4.50 7.86 -6.74
C GLN A 194 3.08 7.35 -6.47
N CYS A 195 2.11 8.26 -6.23
CA CYS A 195 0.75 7.92 -5.78
C CYS A 195 0.70 6.99 -4.54
N SER A 196 1.68 7.12 -3.64
CA SER A 196 1.86 6.28 -2.45
C SER A 196 1.41 6.96 -1.17
N ARG A 197 1.09 8.26 -1.20
CA ARG A 197 0.66 8.99 -0.02
C ARG A 197 -0.85 9.11 0.01
N PHE A 198 -1.47 8.49 1.01
CA PHE A 198 -2.89 8.65 1.26
C PHE A 198 -3.18 9.91 2.09
N CYS A 199 -4.15 10.71 1.68
CA CYS A 199 -4.65 11.84 2.45
C CYS A 199 -6.17 11.93 2.34
N SER A 200 -6.83 12.02 3.50
CA SER A 200 -8.25 12.30 3.63
C SER A 200 -8.40 13.43 4.64
N PRO A 201 -9.09 14.54 4.31
CA PRO A 201 -9.34 15.63 5.25
C PRO A 201 -9.98 15.11 6.54
N LEU A 202 -9.40 15.47 7.69
CA LEU A 202 -9.84 15.04 9.02
C LEU A 202 -10.89 16.00 9.63
N SER A 203 -10.96 17.21 9.11
CA SER A 203 -11.91 18.25 9.50
C SER A 203 -12.34 19.13 8.32
N ILE A 204 -13.39 19.92 8.51
CA ILE A 204 -13.84 20.93 7.53
C ILE A 204 -12.79 22.03 7.29
N HIS A 205 -11.80 22.15 8.18
CA HIS A 205 -10.71 23.14 8.12
C HIS A 205 -9.42 22.57 7.54
N SER A 206 -9.45 21.34 7.03
CA SER A 206 -8.31 20.66 6.43
C SER A 206 -8.54 20.40 4.94
N ARG A 207 -7.47 20.44 4.16
CA ARG A 207 -7.44 19.94 2.78
C ARG A 207 -6.12 19.24 2.52
N CYS A 208 -6.08 18.37 1.52
CA CYS A 208 -4.84 17.72 1.10
C CYS A 208 -4.09 18.60 0.09
N ASP A 209 -2.77 18.71 0.24
CA ASP A 209 -1.90 19.25 -0.80
C ASP A 209 -2.00 18.35 -2.04
N THR A 210 -2.26 18.96 -3.20
CA THR A 210 -2.49 18.21 -4.44
C THR A 210 -1.23 17.56 -5.01
N GLN A 211 -0.04 18.02 -4.62
CA GLN A 211 1.25 17.50 -5.09
C GLN A 211 1.83 16.49 -4.10
N THR A 212 1.90 16.86 -2.82
CA THR A 212 2.57 16.05 -1.80
C THR A 212 1.63 15.11 -1.07
N GLY A 213 0.35 15.48 -0.89
CA GLY A 213 -0.60 14.80 -0.01
C GLY A 213 -0.49 15.18 1.46
N ASP A 214 0.21 16.27 1.80
CA ASP A 214 0.25 16.80 3.16
C ASP A 214 -1.11 17.39 3.57
N ILE A 215 -1.44 17.33 4.87
CA ILE A 215 -2.60 18.05 5.40
C ILE A 215 -2.24 19.54 5.49
N ILE A 216 -3.02 20.36 4.81
CA ILE A 216 -2.95 21.82 4.87
C ILE A 216 -4.16 22.33 5.64
N CYS A 217 -3.89 23.05 6.73
CA CYS A 217 -4.92 23.75 7.47
C CYS A 217 -5.36 25.03 6.74
N GLN A 218 -6.65 25.31 6.79
CA GLN A 218 -7.21 26.58 6.35
C GLN A 218 -6.61 27.73 7.15
N GLN A 219 -6.64 28.93 6.57
CA GLN A 219 -6.12 30.12 7.22
C GLN A 219 -6.75 30.32 8.59
N GLY A 220 -5.91 30.50 9.61
CA GLY A 220 -6.37 30.67 10.99
C GLY A 220 -6.54 29.37 11.77
N TRP A 221 -6.22 28.20 11.21
CA TRP A 221 -6.30 26.90 11.86
C TRP A 221 -4.94 26.19 11.93
N THR A 222 -4.76 25.35 12.94
CA THR A 222 -3.51 24.62 13.19
C THR A 222 -3.77 23.28 13.91
N GLY A 223 -2.71 22.53 14.19
CA GLY A 223 -2.73 21.18 14.75
C GLY A 223 -2.85 20.10 13.67
N ILE A 224 -2.66 18.84 14.08
CA ILE A 224 -2.63 17.67 13.19
C ILE A 224 -3.96 17.50 12.43
N ASP A 225 -5.08 17.82 13.09
CA ASP A 225 -6.43 17.71 12.52
C ASP A 225 -7.00 19.05 12.04
N CYS A 226 -6.20 20.13 12.07
CA CYS A 226 -6.62 21.50 11.75
C CYS A 226 -7.84 22.01 12.56
N ASN A 227 -8.04 21.49 13.76
CA ASN A 227 -9.17 21.85 14.64
C ASN A 227 -8.81 22.89 15.71
N LYS A 228 -7.55 23.32 15.79
CA LYS A 228 -7.12 24.34 16.74
C LYS A 228 -7.12 25.71 16.06
N ALA A 229 -7.90 26.65 16.58
CA ALA A 229 -7.86 28.03 16.10
C ALA A 229 -6.51 28.69 16.44
N ILE A 230 -5.99 29.50 15.52
CA ILE A 230 -4.83 30.37 15.75
C ILE A 230 -5.36 31.68 16.36
N CYS A 231 -4.85 32.03 17.54
CA CYS A 231 -5.30 33.20 18.27
C CYS A 231 -4.88 34.49 17.55
N ARG A 232 -5.41 35.62 18.00
CA ARG A 232 -4.97 36.94 17.54
C ARG A 232 -3.44 37.05 17.66
N GLN A 233 -2.83 37.70 16.67
CA GLN A 233 -1.42 38.05 16.74
C GLN A 233 -1.18 38.94 17.97
N ASP A 234 -0.11 38.65 18.71
CA ASP A 234 0.26 39.34 19.96
C ASP A 234 -0.70 39.13 21.15
N CYS A 235 -1.54 38.10 21.13
CA CYS A 235 -2.30 37.67 22.30
C CYS A 235 -1.35 37.20 23.42
N GLN A 236 -1.15 38.04 24.44
CA GLN A 236 -0.14 37.78 25.48
C GLN A 236 -0.70 36.86 26.58
N HIS A 237 -1.68 37.37 27.32
CA HIS A 237 -2.30 36.68 28.44
C HIS A 237 -3.71 36.27 28.05
N GLY A 238 -3.86 35.50 26.98
CA GLY A 238 -5.17 35.04 26.53
C GLY A 238 -5.11 33.76 25.70
N HIS A 239 -6.29 33.24 25.37
CA HIS A 239 -6.46 32.04 24.57
C HIS A 239 -7.56 32.22 23.51
N CYS A 240 -7.68 31.28 22.60
CA CYS A 240 -8.74 31.22 21.59
C CYS A 240 -9.33 29.81 21.57
N LEU A 241 -10.63 29.72 21.28
CA LEU A 241 -11.37 28.45 21.34
C LEU A 241 -11.71 27.97 19.93
N ASN A 242 -12.75 28.54 19.33
CA ASN A 242 -13.32 28.04 18.08
C ASN A 242 -13.34 29.09 16.96
N GLN A 243 -12.69 30.24 17.18
CA GLN A 243 -12.65 31.35 16.24
C GLN A 243 -11.21 31.84 16.08
N PRO A 244 -10.65 31.76 14.85
CA PRO A 244 -9.35 32.35 14.55
C PRO A 244 -9.33 33.86 14.81
N GLY A 245 -8.22 34.38 15.30
CA GLY A 245 -8.06 35.82 15.56
C GLY A 245 -8.76 36.34 16.82
N GLN A 246 -9.31 35.45 17.64
CA GLN A 246 -9.80 35.79 18.98
C GLN A 246 -8.65 35.82 19.99
N CYS A 247 -8.76 36.67 21.02
CA CYS A 247 -7.92 36.65 22.20
C CYS A 247 -8.82 36.84 23.43
N ILE A 248 -9.14 35.76 24.11
CA ILE A 248 -9.93 35.72 25.34
C ILE A 248 -8.95 35.84 26.49
N CYS A 249 -8.99 36.97 27.20
CA CYS A 249 -8.02 37.24 28.26
C CYS A 249 -8.12 36.25 29.40
N HIS A 250 -6.96 35.79 29.84
CA HIS A 250 -6.75 35.13 31.12
C HIS A 250 -7.08 36.11 32.24
N HIS A 251 -7.34 35.54 33.40
CA HIS A 251 -7.75 36.25 34.59
C HIS A 251 -6.79 37.37 34.99
N GLY A 252 -7.35 38.54 35.33
CA GLY A 252 -6.59 39.72 35.72
C GLY A 252 -6.03 40.54 34.56
N TRP A 253 -6.33 40.19 33.31
CA TRP A 253 -5.89 40.91 32.11
C TRP A 253 -7.06 41.44 31.27
N THR A 254 -6.84 42.54 30.58
CA THR A 254 -7.77 43.20 29.66
C THR A 254 -6.98 43.87 28.53
N GLY A 255 -7.67 44.58 27.65
CA GLY A 255 -7.11 45.08 26.39
C GLY A 255 -7.38 44.11 25.24
N ILE A 256 -7.18 44.60 24.02
CA ILE A 256 -7.52 43.88 22.79
C ILE A 256 -6.63 42.64 22.55
N ASN A 257 -5.44 42.64 23.17
CA ASN A 257 -4.43 41.61 23.11
C ASN A 257 -4.10 41.03 24.50
N CYS A 258 -4.92 41.35 25.51
CA CYS A 258 -4.74 40.93 26.90
C CYS A 258 -3.40 41.38 27.50
N GLU A 259 -3.01 42.61 27.17
CA GLU A 259 -1.75 43.26 27.51
C GLU A 259 -1.85 44.13 28.77
N ILE A 260 -3.06 44.46 29.23
CA ILE A 260 -3.29 45.39 30.35
C ILE A 260 -3.68 44.60 31.61
N PRO A 261 -2.90 44.65 32.71
CA PRO A 261 -3.34 44.07 33.97
C PRO A 261 -4.44 44.93 34.61
N ILE A 262 -5.56 44.33 35.02
CA ILE A 262 -6.73 45.01 35.59
C ILE A 262 -6.36 45.82 36.86
N LYS A 263 -5.37 45.37 37.63
CA LYS A 263 -4.86 46.09 38.82
C LYS A 263 -4.40 47.52 38.52
N HIS A 264 -3.92 47.81 37.30
CA HIS A 264 -3.52 49.17 36.91
C HIS A 264 -4.70 50.11 36.73
N LEU A 265 -5.88 49.60 36.36
CA LEU A 265 -7.08 50.42 36.20
C LEU A 265 -7.60 50.95 37.54
N ILE A 266 -7.40 50.18 38.62
CA ILE A 266 -7.95 50.50 39.95
C ILE A 266 -7.06 51.47 40.74
N LYS A 267 -5.75 51.51 40.45
CA LYS A 267 -4.84 52.49 41.10
C LYS A 267 -5.03 53.92 40.62
N ASN A 268 -5.58 54.11 39.43
CA ASN A 268 -5.73 55.43 38.79
C ASN A 268 -7.17 55.98 38.85
N SER A 269 -8.14 55.27 39.46
CA SER A 269 -9.51 55.76 39.58
C SER A 269 -9.76 56.40 40.94
N ASN A 270 -9.91 57.72 40.99
CA ASN A 270 -10.56 58.45 42.09
C ASN A 270 -12.10 58.34 41.97
N GLU A 271 -12.61 57.18 41.57
CA GLU A 271 -14.03 56.94 41.32
C GLU A 271 -14.51 55.63 41.95
N ASN A 272 -15.78 55.66 42.31
CA ASN A 272 -16.57 54.65 43.00
C ASN A 272 -16.35 53.23 42.42
N ILE A 273 -15.56 52.39 43.13
CA ILE A 273 -15.24 51.03 42.72
C ILE A 273 -16.53 50.20 42.65
N ASN A 274 -16.96 49.87 41.43
CA ASN A 274 -18.19 49.13 41.19
C ASN A 274 -17.92 47.63 41.07
N CYS A 275 -18.17 46.91 42.15
CA CYS A 275 -18.09 45.44 42.18
C CYS A 275 -19.16 44.82 41.26
N LYS A 276 -18.75 43.85 40.44
CA LYS A 276 -19.57 43.11 39.50
C LYS A 276 -20.24 41.90 40.18
N ASN A 277 -21.21 41.32 39.48
CA ASN A 277 -21.90 40.07 39.85
C ASN A 277 -22.48 40.06 41.29
N GLY A 278 -22.88 41.22 41.80
CA GLY A 278 -23.45 41.36 43.16
C GLY A 278 -22.40 41.40 44.28
N GLY A 279 -21.12 41.59 43.97
CA GLY A 279 -20.08 41.83 44.96
C GLY A 279 -20.32 43.12 45.75
N LYS A 280 -19.85 43.14 47.01
CA LYS A 280 -19.97 44.30 47.90
C LYS A 280 -18.61 44.93 48.14
N TYR A 281 -18.51 46.25 48.04
CA TYR A 281 -17.26 46.95 48.31
C TYR A 281 -17.10 47.18 49.83
N LEU A 282 -16.10 46.55 50.45
CA LEU A 282 -15.76 46.71 51.87
C LEU A 282 -14.24 46.79 52.04
N GLU A 283 -13.76 47.65 52.94
CA GLU A 283 -12.33 47.72 53.32
C GLU A 283 -11.36 47.81 52.12
N SER A 284 -11.69 48.65 51.14
CA SER A 284 -10.88 48.85 49.95
C SER A 284 -10.73 47.61 49.03
N LYS A 285 -11.65 46.64 49.12
CA LYS A 285 -11.73 45.47 48.23
C LYS A 285 -13.18 45.08 47.92
N CYS A 286 -13.40 44.43 46.77
CA CYS A 286 -14.69 43.79 46.50
C CYS A 286 -14.74 42.43 47.19
N GLN A 287 -15.76 42.22 48.02
CA GLN A 287 -16.08 40.92 48.59
C GLN A 287 -17.05 40.19 47.66
N CYS A 288 -16.58 39.08 47.12
CA CYS A 288 -17.26 38.36 46.05
C CYS A 288 -18.24 37.30 46.58
N PRO A 289 -19.38 37.09 45.89
CA PRO A 289 -20.22 35.93 46.12
C PRO A 289 -19.46 34.63 45.82
N LEU A 290 -19.92 33.50 46.37
CA LEU A 290 -19.23 32.20 46.32
C LEU A 290 -18.85 31.71 44.91
N ASP A 291 -19.59 32.12 43.88
CA ASP A 291 -19.37 31.68 42.49
C ASP A 291 -18.39 32.57 41.73
N PHE A 292 -17.92 33.67 42.34
CA PHE A 292 -17.14 34.70 41.68
C PHE A 292 -15.86 35.06 42.45
N GLN A 293 -14.84 35.47 41.70
CA GLN A 293 -13.57 35.97 42.20
C GLN A 293 -13.08 37.15 41.34
N GLY A 294 -11.84 37.58 41.55
CA GLY A 294 -11.28 38.75 40.88
C GLY A 294 -11.39 40.01 41.74
N LEU A 295 -10.71 41.06 41.31
CA LEU A 295 -10.55 42.29 42.10
C LEU A 295 -11.86 43.09 42.21
N LEU A 296 -12.76 42.90 41.24
CA LEU A 296 -14.09 43.47 41.14
C LEU A 296 -15.18 42.39 41.16
N CYS A 297 -14.90 41.13 41.51
CA CYS A 297 -15.85 40.02 41.40
C CYS A 297 -16.36 39.77 39.97
N GLU A 298 -15.55 40.14 38.99
CA GLU A 298 -15.83 40.06 37.56
C GLU A 298 -15.68 38.64 37.01
N GLU A 299 -14.99 37.76 37.74
CA GLU A 299 -14.62 36.43 37.27
C GLU A 299 -15.51 35.36 37.88
N ARG A 300 -15.97 34.40 37.07
CA ARG A 300 -16.63 33.20 37.59
C ARG A 300 -15.59 32.15 37.95
N ILE A 301 -15.72 31.54 39.12
CA ILE A 301 -14.82 30.45 39.54
C ILE A 301 -15.17 29.19 38.73
N CYS A 302 -14.20 28.68 37.96
CA CYS A 302 -14.28 27.41 37.23
C CYS A 302 -13.22 26.44 37.79
N LEU A 303 -13.66 25.24 38.18
CA LEU A 303 -12.85 24.17 38.76
C LEU A 303 -12.30 23.23 37.66
N ASN A 304 -11.39 22.34 38.06
CA ASN A 304 -10.86 21.24 37.25
C ASN A 304 -10.28 21.67 35.87
N GLY A 305 -9.73 22.89 35.78
CA GLY A 305 -9.18 23.42 34.53
C GLY A 305 -10.21 23.97 33.55
N GLY A 306 -11.45 24.22 34.00
CA GLY A 306 -12.47 24.90 33.21
C GLY A 306 -12.08 26.33 32.85
N LEU A 307 -12.43 26.73 31.62
CA LEU A 307 -12.20 28.08 31.13
C LEU A 307 -13.41 28.95 31.41
N SER A 308 -13.22 30.09 32.08
CA SER A 308 -14.29 31.05 32.30
C SER A 308 -14.62 31.79 30.99
N SER A 309 -15.87 31.66 30.52
CA SER A 309 -16.43 32.52 29.48
C SER A 309 -17.30 33.63 30.10
N LEU A 310 -17.77 34.59 29.30
CA LEU A 310 -18.52 35.77 29.76
C LEU A 310 -19.80 35.40 30.55
N GLU A 311 -20.43 34.25 30.25
CA GLU A 311 -21.69 33.84 30.89
C GLU A 311 -21.59 32.52 31.68
N LYS A 312 -20.68 31.61 31.31
CA LYS A 312 -20.61 30.24 31.85
C LYS A 312 -19.17 29.69 31.86
N CYS A 313 -18.92 28.68 32.69
CA CYS A 313 -17.70 27.89 32.59
C CYS A 313 -17.76 26.94 31.39
N ILE A 314 -16.66 26.86 30.64
CA ILE A 314 -16.45 25.89 29.58
C ILE A 314 -15.62 24.76 30.18
N CYS A 315 -16.26 23.63 30.42
CA CYS A 315 -15.64 22.52 31.12
C CYS A 315 -14.76 21.68 30.20
N PRO A 316 -13.59 21.22 30.69
CA PRO A 316 -12.75 20.32 29.94
C PRO A 316 -13.44 18.96 29.78
N PRO A 317 -13.04 18.16 28.78
CA PRO A 317 -13.57 16.82 28.60
C PRO A 317 -13.46 16.02 29.90
N GLY A 318 -14.57 15.38 30.31
CA GLY A 318 -14.65 14.65 31.57
C GLY A 318 -15.16 15.46 32.76
N TYR A 319 -15.57 16.72 32.58
CA TYR A 319 -16.16 17.54 33.64
C TYR A 319 -17.44 18.25 33.17
N GLN A 320 -18.39 18.44 34.08
CA GLN A 320 -19.63 19.20 33.87
C GLN A 320 -20.02 19.98 35.14
N GLY A 321 -21.17 20.67 35.11
CA GLY A 321 -21.62 21.52 36.21
C GLY A 321 -21.41 23.00 35.92
N LYS A 322 -21.90 23.88 36.80
CA LYS A 322 -21.85 25.33 36.56
C LYS A 322 -20.43 25.89 36.66
N GLN A 323 -19.61 25.23 37.47
CA GLN A 323 -18.21 25.53 37.73
C GLN A 323 -17.30 24.37 37.31
N CYS A 324 -17.77 23.40 36.52
CA CYS A 324 -16.99 22.21 36.16
C CYS A 324 -16.60 21.33 37.37
N GLU A 325 -17.39 21.43 38.44
CA GLU A 325 -17.23 20.75 39.72
C GLU A 325 -17.58 19.26 39.66
N ILE A 326 -18.37 18.86 38.66
CA ILE A 326 -18.85 17.49 38.51
C ILE A 326 -17.90 16.75 37.59
N GLU A 327 -17.04 15.91 38.16
CA GLU A 327 -16.28 14.93 37.39
C GLU A 327 -17.25 13.92 36.75
N LEU A 328 -17.27 13.90 35.43
CA LEU A 328 -17.97 12.89 34.66
C LEU A 328 -17.17 11.60 34.79
N LYS A 329 -17.63 10.72 35.67
CA LYS A 329 -17.15 9.33 35.76
C LYS A 329 -17.12 8.67 34.37
N CYS A 330 -18.03 9.07 33.49
CA CYS A 330 -18.22 8.51 32.17
C CYS A 330 -17.94 9.53 31.04
N PRO A 331 -17.09 9.19 30.05
CA PRO A 331 -16.95 10.00 28.85
C PRO A 331 -18.24 9.99 27.99
N ILE A 332 -18.41 10.99 27.12
CA ILE A 332 -19.56 11.06 26.21
C ILE A 332 -19.42 9.98 25.13
N CYS A 333 -20.26 8.96 25.20
CA CYS A 333 -20.30 7.87 24.21
C CYS A 333 -21.16 8.28 23.02
N ARG A 334 -20.59 8.25 21.81
CA ARG A 334 -21.30 8.51 20.55
C ARG A 334 -22.05 7.26 20.09
N ASN A 335 -22.91 7.41 19.07
CA ASN A 335 -23.60 6.32 18.39
C ASN A 335 -24.30 5.32 19.33
N ASN A 336 -25.02 5.87 20.33
CA ASN A 336 -25.73 5.12 21.36
C ASN A 336 -24.84 4.13 22.15
N GLY A 337 -23.54 4.43 22.31
CA GLY A 337 -22.71 3.71 23.27
C GLY A 337 -23.18 3.95 24.70
N ARG A 338 -23.06 2.95 25.55
CA ARG A 338 -23.40 3.03 26.98
C ARG A 338 -22.11 3.16 27.79
N CYS A 339 -22.08 4.02 28.79
CA CYS A 339 -20.94 4.03 29.70
C CYS A 339 -21.10 2.99 30.81
N GLU A 340 -20.04 2.23 31.04
CA GLU A 340 -19.90 1.27 32.13
C GLU A 340 -18.44 1.31 32.63
N ASP A 341 -18.24 1.42 33.94
CA ASP A 341 -16.92 1.54 34.60
C ASP A 341 -15.95 2.55 33.93
N ASN A 342 -16.46 3.77 33.70
CA ASN A 342 -15.71 4.88 33.11
C ASN A 342 -15.23 4.65 31.66
N LYS A 343 -15.79 3.66 30.95
CA LYS A 343 -15.49 3.37 29.55
C LYS A 343 -16.77 3.30 28.71
N CYS A 344 -16.66 3.71 27.45
CA CYS A 344 -17.76 3.55 26.51
C CYS A 344 -17.81 2.11 26.00
N ILE A 345 -18.94 1.45 26.27
CA ILE A 345 -19.34 0.18 25.70
C ILE A 345 -20.12 0.48 24.42
N CYS A 346 -19.51 0.18 23.28
CA CYS A 346 -20.07 0.52 21.99
C CYS A 346 -21.15 -0.47 21.55
N SER A 347 -22.14 0.06 20.83
CA SER A 347 -23.12 -0.77 20.12
C SER A 347 -22.42 -1.63 19.05
N LYS A 348 -23.01 -2.77 18.68
CA LYS A 348 -22.45 -3.87 17.85
C LYS A 348 -21.78 -3.45 16.51
N GLU A 349 -21.94 -2.22 16.07
CA GLU A 349 -21.46 -1.68 14.79
C GLU A 349 -20.47 -0.53 14.93
N PHE A 350 -20.07 -0.18 16.15
CA PHE A 350 -19.19 0.96 16.43
C PHE A 350 -18.01 0.56 17.31
N ILE A 351 -16.87 1.21 17.10
CA ILE A 351 -15.64 1.08 17.89
C ILE A 351 -15.03 2.46 18.14
N GLY A 352 -13.90 2.51 18.83
CA GLY A 352 -13.25 3.74 19.26
C GLY A 352 -13.46 4.00 20.75
N GLN A 353 -12.64 4.86 21.33
CA GLN A 353 -12.67 5.16 22.77
C GLN A 353 -14.01 5.78 23.20
N TYR A 354 -14.70 6.43 22.26
CA TYR A 354 -15.98 7.10 22.45
C TYR A 354 -17.05 6.57 21.49
N CYS A 355 -16.86 5.39 20.89
CA CYS A 355 -17.77 4.77 19.92
C CYS A 355 -18.01 5.60 18.65
N GLU A 356 -17.01 6.38 18.24
CA GLU A 356 -17.06 7.33 17.15
C GLU A 356 -16.84 6.72 15.76
N ILE A 357 -16.35 5.48 15.68
CA ILE A 357 -15.95 4.81 14.44
C ILE A 357 -16.99 3.75 14.05
N ASP A 358 -17.60 3.84 12.86
CA ASP A 358 -18.51 2.81 12.33
C ASP A 358 -17.71 1.69 11.64
N ILE A 359 -17.86 0.45 12.14
CA ILE A 359 -17.14 -0.75 11.65
C ILE A 359 -17.46 -1.04 10.18
N ARG A 360 -18.67 -0.69 9.70
CA ARG A 360 -19.08 -0.92 8.30
C ARG A 360 -18.29 -0.07 7.32
N LEU A 361 -17.73 1.05 7.78
CA LEU A 361 -16.83 1.89 6.98
C LEU A 361 -15.43 1.24 6.82
N ILE A 362 -15.05 0.35 7.74
CA ILE A 362 -13.77 -0.39 7.71
C ILE A 362 -13.93 -1.69 6.89
N GLN A 363 -15.07 -2.37 7.02
CA GLN A 363 -15.28 -3.72 6.44
C GLN A 363 -15.45 -3.78 4.91
N LYS A 364 -15.60 -2.66 4.20
CA LYS A 364 -15.72 -2.69 2.73
C LYS A 364 -14.41 -3.06 1.99
N LYS A 365 -13.28 -3.22 2.69
CA LYS A 365 -11.96 -3.48 2.07
C LYS A 365 -11.32 -4.82 2.44
N GLU A 366 -11.70 -5.48 3.53
CA GLU A 366 -10.93 -6.62 4.06
C GLU A 366 -11.51 -8.00 3.76
N GLN A 367 -12.80 -8.11 3.42
CA GLN A 367 -13.48 -9.40 3.44
C GLN A 367 -13.19 -10.34 2.24
N LYS A 368 -12.48 -9.87 1.20
CA LYS A 368 -12.11 -10.71 0.03
C LYS A 368 -10.65 -11.18 0.01
N ILE A 369 -9.74 -10.56 0.77
CA ILE A 369 -8.30 -10.83 0.65
C ILE A 369 -7.80 -11.83 1.71
N PHE A 370 -8.39 -11.87 2.90
CA PHE A 370 -7.86 -12.64 4.02
C PHE A 370 -8.10 -14.16 3.93
N THR A 371 -9.06 -14.64 3.14
CA THR A 371 -9.38 -16.09 3.08
C THR A 371 -8.50 -16.86 2.10
N PHE A 372 -8.00 -16.24 1.03
CA PHE A 372 -7.28 -16.95 -0.04
C PHE A 372 -5.81 -17.22 0.30
N GLU A 373 -5.13 -16.24 0.91
CA GLU A 373 -3.72 -16.35 1.30
C GLU A 373 -3.49 -17.42 2.38
N PHE A 374 -4.38 -17.51 3.37
CA PHE A 374 -4.27 -18.53 4.42
C PHE A 374 -4.41 -19.96 3.89
N ILE A 375 -5.28 -20.17 2.89
CA ILE A 375 -5.46 -21.48 2.26
C ILE A 375 -4.19 -21.87 1.49
N ILE A 376 -3.60 -20.93 0.76
CA ILE A 376 -2.34 -21.15 0.02
C ILE A 376 -1.20 -21.48 0.99
N ILE A 377 -1.05 -20.72 2.07
CA ILE A 377 -0.01 -20.98 3.09
C ILE A 377 -0.20 -22.36 3.74
N LEU A 378 -1.44 -22.74 4.07
CA LEU A 378 -1.76 -24.06 4.63
C LEU A 378 -1.39 -25.19 3.65
N LEU A 379 -1.68 -25.02 2.35
CA LEU A 379 -1.32 -25.99 1.31
C LEU A 379 0.20 -26.13 1.18
N PHE A 380 0.96 -25.03 1.22
CA PHE A 380 2.42 -25.10 1.18
C PHE A 380 3.00 -25.83 2.39
N ILE A 381 2.47 -25.61 3.60
CA ILE A 381 2.90 -26.31 4.82
C ILE A 381 2.61 -27.81 4.68
N ILE A 382 1.43 -28.19 4.19
CA ILE A 382 1.06 -29.60 3.97
C ILE A 382 1.99 -30.26 2.95
N ILE A 383 2.27 -29.59 1.82
CA ILE A 383 3.19 -30.11 0.79
C ILE A 383 4.61 -30.27 1.37
N PHE A 384 5.09 -29.31 2.16
CA PHE A 384 6.40 -29.40 2.79
C PHE A 384 6.50 -30.58 3.76
N LEU A 385 5.47 -30.81 4.58
CA LEU A 385 5.41 -31.97 5.49
C LEU A 385 5.39 -33.30 4.71
N ILE A 386 4.67 -33.38 3.60
CA ILE A 386 4.66 -34.56 2.73
C ILE A 386 6.05 -34.82 2.15
N ILE A 387 6.74 -33.78 1.68
CA ILE A 387 8.11 -33.90 1.15
C ILE A 387 9.06 -34.41 2.25
N LEU A 388 8.97 -33.89 3.48
CA LEU A 388 9.78 -34.37 4.61
C LEU A 388 9.51 -35.85 4.96
N ILE A 389 8.25 -36.28 4.89
CA ILE A 389 7.87 -37.69 5.08
C ILE A 389 8.45 -38.56 3.96
N ILE A 390 8.40 -38.10 2.71
CA ILE A 390 8.98 -38.82 1.57
C ILE A 390 10.50 -38.92 1.71
N ILE A 391 11.18 -37.82 2.05
CA ILE A 391 12.64 -37.81 2.24
C ILE A 391 13.03 -38.76 3.38
N THR A 392 12.35 -38.70 4.53
CA THR A 392 12.64 -39.61 5.65
C THR A 392 12.35 -41.07 5.29
N TYR A 393 11.28 -41.35 4.55
CA TYR A 393 11.00 -42.69 4.03
C TYR A 393 12.06 -43.20 3.05
N LEU A 394 12.51 -42.36 2.12
CA LEU A 394 13.60 -42.69 1.19
C LEU A 394 14.91 -42.94 1.92
N PHE A 395 15.22 -42.12 2.92
CA PHE A 395 16.40 -42.29 3.77
C PHE A 395 16.33 -43.58 4.57
N TYR A 396 15.17 -43.90 5.17
CA TYR A 396 14.93 -45.16 5.85
C TYR A 396 15.10 -46.37 4.91
N LYS A 397 14.55 -46.29 3.70
CA LYS A 397 14.68 -47.33 2.67
C LYS A 397 16.14 -47.51 2.26
N TYR A 398 16.85 -46.41 2.00
CA TYR A 398 18.28 -46.40 1.68
C TYR A 398 19.11 -47.02 2.80
N TYR A 399 18.86 -46.62 4.05
CA TYR A 399 19.52 -47.16 5.23
C TYR A 399 19.31 -48.67 5.36
N ASN A 400 18.07 -49.14 5.27
CA ASN A 400 17.77 -50.57 5.32
C ASN A 400 18.42 -51.36 4.17
N GLN A 401 18.47 -50.80 2.96
CA GLN A 401 19.13 -51.43 1.83
C GLN A 401 20.64 -51.52 2.03
N ARG A 402 21.27 -50.46 2.55
CA ARG A 402 22.68 -50.45 2.97
C ARG A 402 22.95 -51.50 4.05
N GLN A 403 22.09 -51.62 5.06
CA GLN A 403 22.23 -52.63 6.11
C GLN A 403 22.17 -54.06 5.56
N LYS A 404 21.30 -54.34 4.58
CA LYS A 404 21.25 -55.65 3.89
C LYS A 404 22.55 -55.94 3.14
N GLN A 405 23.09 -54.96 2.41
CA GLN A 405 24.38 -55.11 1.72
C GLN A 405 25.52 -55.35 2.71
N ILE A 406 25.57 -54.61 3.83
CA ILE A 406 26.58 -54.81 4.87
C ILE A 406 26.46 -56.21 5.48
N LYS A 407 25.25 -56.71 5.71
CA LYS A 407 25.04 -58.08 6.22
C LYS A 407 25.57 -59.13 5.25
N GLN A 408 25.28 -59.01 3.95
CA GLN A 408 25.81 -59.91 2.92
C GLN A 408 27.35 -59.83 2.83
N ILE A 409 27.93 -58.63 2.89
CA ILE A 409 29.39 -58.47 2.89
C ILE A 409 30.00 -59.14 4.12
N LYS A 410 29.39 -59.01 5.31
CA LYS A 410 29.86 -59.68 6.53
C LYS A 410 29.80 -61.21 6.42
N GLU A 411 28.74 -61.76 5.86
CA GLU A 411 28.60 -63.21 5.61
C GLU A 411 29.68 -63.72 4.63
N ILE A 412 29.90 -63.03 3.50
CA ILE A 412 30.97 -63.36 2.55
C ILE A 412 32.36 -63.23 3.19
N THR A 413 32.59 -62.21 4.02
CA THR A 413 33.87 -62.00 4.70
C THR A 413 34.13 -63.11 5.72
N LEU A 414 33.10 -63.55 6.45
CA LEU A 414 33.19 -64.66 7.40
C LEU A 414 33.47 -65.99 6.68
N GLU A 415 32.79 -66.30 5.57
CA GLU A 415 33.11 -67.48 4.75
C GLU A 415 34.55 -67.45 4.25
N LYS A 416 35.03 -66.30 3.78
CA LYS A 416 36.43 -66.15 3.34
C LYS A 416 37.40 -66.37 4.49
N ILE A 417 37.15 -65.85 5.69
CA ILE A 417 38.00 -66.08 6.87
C ILE A 417 38.02 -67.58 7.23
N TRP A 418 36.87 -68.26 7.23
CA TRP A 418 36.80 -69.71 7.47
C TRP A 418 37.55 -70.53 6.41
N THR A 419 37.46 -70.16 5.13
CA THR A 419 38.24 -70.84 4.08
C THR A 419 39.75 -70.63 4.28
N ILE A 420 40.19 -69.42 4.64
CA ILE A 420 41.59 -69.11 4.93
C ILE A 420 42.09 -69.92 6.12
N GLU A 421 41.33 -69.98 7.23
CA GLU A 421 41.67 -70.80 8.40
C GLU A 421 41.73 -72.29 8.06
N SER A 422 40.82 -72.81 7.24
CA SER A 422 40.86 -74.21 6.81
C SER A 422 42.08 -74.52 5.92
N SER A 423 42.49 -73.58 5.06
CA SER A 423 43.70 -73.71 4.24
C SER A 423 44.99 -73.51 5.03
N SER A 424 45.02 -72.66 6.06
CA SER A 424 46.19 -72.52 6.92
C SER A 424 46.36 -73.72 7.86
N THR A 425 45.28 -74.35 8.33
CA THR A 425 45.39 -75.61 9.10
C THR A 425 45.92 -76.80 8.28
N ASN A 426 45.78 -76.76 6.95
CA ASN A 426 46.36 -77.78 6.06
C ASN A 426 47.79 -77.47 5.59
N ILE A 427 48.26 -76.23 5.74
CA ILE A 427 49.64 -75.82 5.38
C ILE A 427 50.56 -75.82 6.61
N PHE A 428 50.04 -75.66 7.83
CA PHE A 428 50.81 -75.73 9.09
C PHE A 428 51.15 -77.17 9.57
N LYS A 429 51.08 -78.18 8.69
CA LYS A 429 51.69 -79.51 8.90
C LYS A 429 53.08 -79.66 8.27
N GLU A 430 53.56 -78.69 7.51
CA GLU A 430 54.94 -78.66 7.00
C GLU A 430 55.46 -77.22 6.96
N SER A 431 56.21 -76.82 8.00
CA SER A 431 57.40 -75.93 7.97
C SER A 431 57.52 -75.06 9.22
N ASN A 432 58.69 -75.15 9.85
CA ASN A 432 59.13 -74.46 11.05
C ASN A 432 59.49 -72.98 10.80
N ASP A 433 59.43 -72.20 11.89
CA ASP A 433 60.22 -70.99 12.17
C ASP A 433 60.11 -69.78 11.22
N LYS A 434 59.33 -68.77 11.61
CA LYS A 434 59.87 -67.49 12.14
C LYS A 434 58.76 -66.46 12.43
N LEU A 435 58.89 -65.87 13.60
CA LEU A 435 58.20 -64.70 14.13
C LEU A 435 58.10 -63.56 13.10
N LEU A 436 56.88 -63.14 12.73
CA LEU A 436 56.62 -61.79 12.23
C LEU A 436 55.40 -61.16 12.94
N ASP A 437 55.77 -60.26 13.84
CA ASP A 437 55.13 -59.10 14.46
C ASP A 437 53.58 -58.95 14.47
N LYS A 438 52.99 -59.14 15.67
CA LYS A 438 51.59 -58.82 16.03
C LYS A 438 51.27 -57.31 16.06
N LYS A 439 52.27 -56.44 15.86
CA LYS A 439 52.11 -54.97 15.95
C LYS A 439 51.47 -54.33 14.71
N ASP A 440 51.58 -54.96 13.53
CA ASP A 440 51.03 -54.40 12.28
C ASP A 440 49.53 -54.67 12.05
N ILE A 441 48.96 -55.66 12.73
CA ILE A 441 47.52 -56.01 12.59
C ILE A 441 46.64 -55.05 13.41
N ASN A 442 47.09 -54.66 14.61
CA ASN A 442 46.35 -53.71 15.45
C ASN A 442 46.35 -52.26 14.91
N LEU A 443 47.34 -51.89 14.09
CA LEU A 443 47.36 -50.58 13.42
C LEU A 443 46.35 -50.52 12.25
N LYS A 444 46.17 -51.64 11.53
CA LYS A 444 45.19 -51.74 10.43
C LYS A 444 43.74 -51.83 10.92
N LEU A 445 43.48 -52.42 12.08
CA LEU A 445 42.13 -52.47 12.65
C LEU A 445 41.64 -51.11 13.17
N LYS A 446 42.53 -50.26 13.74
CA LYS A 446 42.19 -48.89 14.15
C LYS A 446 41.90 -47.93 12.98
N GLN A 447 42.45 -48.19 11.79
CA GLN A 447 42.15 -47.40 10.59
C GLN A 447 40.78 -47.73 9.97
N ILE A 448 40.24 -48.93 10.22
CA ILE A 448 38.94 -49.36 9.67
C ILE A 448 37.76 -48.80 10.49
N ASP A 449 37.89 -48.66 11.81
CA ASP A 449 36.83 -48.06 12.67
C ASP A 449 36.64 -46.54 12.45
N ILE A 450 37.70 -45.82 12.04
CA ILE A 450 37.65 -44.36 11.82
C ILE A 450 36.98 -44.02 10.47
N GLN A 451 36.98 -44.92 9.49
CA GLN A 451 36.27 -44.71 8.21
C GLN A 451 34.78 -45.09 8.24
N ALA A 452 34.32 -45.80 9.27
CA ALA A 452 32.90 -46.19 9.41
C ALA A 452 32.03 -45.16 10.16
N SER A 453 32.63 -44.10 10.73
CA SER A 453 31.96 -43.07 11.54
C SER A 453 31.86 -41.69 10.87
N LEU A 454 32.24 -41.57 9.59
CA LEU A 454 32.28 -40.30 8.84
C LEU A 454 31.59 -40.33 7.46
N VAL A 455 30.65 -41.25 7.21
CA VAL A 455 29.80 -41.26 5.98
C VAL A 455 28.34 -41.55 6.31
#